data_AF-A0A9R0G4Q3-F1
#
_entry.id   AF-A0A9R0G4Q3-F1
#
_cell.length_a   1.000
_cell.length_b   1.000
_cell.length_c   1.000
_cell.angle_alpha   90.00
_cell.angle_beta   90.00
_cell.angle_gamma   90.00
#
_symmetry.space_group_name_H-M   'P 1'
#
loop_
_entity.id
_entity.type
_entity.pdbx_description
1 polymer ?
#
loop_
_entity_poly.entity_id
_entity_poly.type
_entity_poly.pdbx_seq_one_letter_code
_entity_poly.pdbx_strand_id
1 'polypeptide(L)' 'MCMIGEMRTTFKDALKTTDPLPLPKVTTPSEILAALELIPELAEVDMLRSYGKLILNERLFEALMELPMHMRKA' A
#
# COMPACT_ATOMS: atom_id res chain seq x y z
N MET A 1 8.76 -23.44 31.90
CA MET A 1 8.80 -23.64 30.44
C MET A 1 9.65 -22.54 29.85
N CYS A 2 10.62 -22.86 28.99
CA CYS A 2 11.54 -21.87 28.42
C CYS A 2 10.98 -21.39 27.09
N MET A 3 10.55 -20.12 27.02
CA MET A 3 9.88 -19.54 25.85
C MET A 3 10.68 -19.69 24.55
N ILE A 4 12.01 -19.77 24.65
CA ILE A 4 12.92 -19.95 23.50
C ILE A 4 12.72 -21.31 22.82
N GLY A 5 12.43 -22.36 23.59
CA GLY A 5 12.17 -23.71 23.04
C GLY A 5 10.89 -23.75 22.23
N GLU A 6 9.84 -23.11 22.74
CA GLU A 6 8.52 -23.01 22.11
C GLU A 6 8.58 -22.19 20.82
N MET A 7 9.29 -21.05 20.82
CA MET A 7 9.45 -20.22 19.61
C MET A 7 10.18 -20.97 18.48
N ARG A 8 11.21 -21.77 18.80
CA ARG A 8 11.92 -22.58 17.79
C ARG A 8 11.03 -23.64 17.15
N THR A 9 10.12 -24.25 17.92
CA THR A 9 9.16 -25.20 17.38
C THR A 9 8.14 -24.51 16.49
N THR A 10 7.56 -23.38 16.93
CA THR A 10 6.58 -22.62 16.14
C THR A 10 7.16 -22.12 14.82
N PHE A 11 8.39 -21.61 14.82
CA PHE A 11 9.05 -21.15 13.60
C PHE A 11 9.33 -22.30 12.61
N LYS A 12 9.78 -23.45 13.12
CA LYS A 12 10.03 -24.63 12.31
C LYS A 12 8.73 -25.18 11.70
N ASP A 13 7.63 -25.13 12.43
CA ASP A 13 6.32 -25.54 11.92
C ASP A 13 5.78 -24.53 10.90
N ALA A 14 5.97 -23.22 11.13
CA ALA A 14 5.63 -22.16 10.18
C ALA A 14 6.37 -22.31 8.83
N LEU A 15 7.63 -22.75 8.84
CA LEU A 15 8.39 -23.02 7.61
C LEU A 15 7.95 -24.29 6.86
N LYS A 16 7.23 -25.18 7.52
CA LYS A 16 6.68 -26.40 6.90
C LYS A 16 5.30 -26.19 6.30
N THR A 17 4.64 -25.09 6.61
CA THR A 17 3.36 -24.77 5.98
C THR A 17 3.63 -24.28 4.56
N THR A 18 2.85 -24.78 3.61
CA THR A 18 2.77 -24.26 2.24
C THR A 18 1.58 -23.33 2.07
N ASP A 19 0.87 -23.03 3.16
CA ASP A 19 -0.27 -22.13 3.14
C ASP A 19 0.23 -20.74 2.69
N PRO A 20 -0.41 -20.12 1.69
CA PRO A 20 -0.03 -18.78 1.29
C PRO A 20 -0.16 -17.85 2.49
N LEU A 21 0.94 -17.20 2.87
CA LEU A 21 0.85 -16.11 3.82
C LEU A 21 -0.08 -15.05 3.22
N PRO A 22 -1.02 -14.49 4.00
CA PRO A 22 -1.80 -13.37 3.52
C PRO A 22 -0.82 -12.26 3.14
N LEU A 23 -0.73 -11.98 1.85
CA LEU A 23 0.09 -10.88 1.37
C LEU A 23 -0.41 -9.60 2.05
N PRO A 24 0.48 -8.69 2.45
CA PRO A 24 0.08 -7.37 2.90
C PRO A 24 -0.88 -6.78 1.87
N LYS A 25 -2.05 -6.30 2.29
CA LYS A 25 -3.00 -5.67 1.37
C LYS A 25 -2.28 -4.50 0.70
N VAL A 26 -2.04 -4.61 -0.60
CA VAL A 26 -1.44 -3.54 -1.39
C VAL A 26 -2.55 -2.59 -1.82
N THR A 27 -2.61 -1.40 -1.22
CA THR A 27 -3.60 -0.36 -1.55
C THR A 27 -3.35 0.18 -2.96
N THR A 28 -4.31 0.14 -3.88
CA THR A 28 -4.12 0.56 -5.28
C THR A 28 -3.97 2.07 -5.47
N PRO A 29 -3.38 2.57 -6.58
CA PRO A 29 -3.33 4.01 -6.85
C PRO A 29 -4.73 4.62 -6.84
N SER A 30 -5.70 3.94 -7.47
CA SER A 30 -7.12 4.30 -7.41
C SER A 30 -7.68 4.36 -5.98
N GLU A 31 -7.39 3.37 -5.11
CA GLU A 31 -7.80 3.40 -3.70
C GLU A 31 -7.15 4.55 -2.92
N ILE A 32 -5.87 4.85 -3.20
CA ILE A 32 -5.15 5.99 -2.60
C ILE A 32 -5.80 7.31 -3.00
N LEU A 33 -6.09 7.50 -4.30
CA LEU A 33 -6.72 8.73 -4.78
C LEU A 33 -8.11 8.92 -4.15
N ALA A 34 -8.95 7.88 -4.17
CA ALA A 34 -10.27 7.93 -3.58
C ALA A 34 -10.22 8.27 -2.08
N ALA A 35 -9.25 7.72 -1.35
CA ALA A 35 -9.07 8.04 0.07
C ALA A 35 -8.69 9.51 0.30
N LEU A 36 -7.90 10.10 -0.60
CA LEU A 36 -7.52 11.51 -0.53
C LEU A 36 -8.67 12.45 -0.88
N GLU A 37 -9.51 12.08 -1.85
CA GLU A 37 -10.72 12.84 -2.24
C GLU A 37 -11.78 12.91 -1.12
N LEU A 38 -11.78 11.93 -0.20
CA LEU A 38 -12.67 11.92 0.96
C LEU A 38 -12.25 12.90 2.07
N ILE A 39 -11.06 13.51 1.99
CA ILE A 39 -10.59 14.46 2.99
C ILE A 39 -11.20 15.84 2.68
N PRO A 40 -12.08 16.37 3.55
CA PRO A 40 -12.71 17.66 3.31
C PRO A 40 -11.68 18.78 3.30
N GLU A 41 -11.88 19.78 2.43
CA GLU A 41 -11.05 20.98 2.31
C GLU A 41 -9.57 20.72 1.94
N LEU A 42 -9.21 19.52 1.51
CA LEU A 42 -7.86 19.23 1.02
C LEU A 42 -7.67 19.85 -0.37
N ALA A 43 -6.77 20.83 -0.46
CA ALA A 43 -6.43 21.46 -1.73
C ALA A 43 -5.87 20.42 -2.73
N GLU A 44 -6.23 20.56 -4.01
CA GLU A 44 -5.81 19.63 -5.07
C GLU A 44 -4.28 19.47 -5.15
N VAL A 45 -3.54 20.56 -4.93
CA VAL A 45 -2.07 20.56 -4.90
C VAL A 45 -1.52 19.69 -3.76
N ASP A 46 -2.13 19.76 -2.57
CA ASP A 46 -1.72 18.96 -1.42
C ASP A 46 -2.17 17.50 -1.56
N MET A 47 -3.30 17.27 -2.24
CA MET A 47 -3.76 15.95 -2.64
C MET A 47 -2.74 15.27 -3.57
N LEU A 48 -2.32 15.93 -4.65
CA LEU A 48 -1.33 15.41 -5.59
C LEU A 48 0.03 15.16 -4.94
N ARG A 49 0.45 16.04 -4.03
CA ARG A 49 1.68 15.84 -3.25
C ARG A 49 1.58 14.60 -2.36
N SER A 50 0.44 14.38 -1.71
CA SER A 50 0.21 13.22 -0.86
C SER A 50 0.11 11.94 -1.67
N TYR A 51 -0.60 11.98 -2.79
CA TYR A 51 -0.71 10.89 -3.76
C TYR A 51 0.67 10.40 -4.20
N GLY A 52 1.55 11.30 -4.64
CA GLY A 52 2.92 10.94 -5.04
C GLY A 52 3.78 10.34 -3.91
N LYS A 53 3.53 10.71 -2.64
CA LYS A 53 4.24 10.14 -1.48
C LYS A 53 3.76 8.74 -1.10
N LEU A 54 2.49 8.45 -1.34
CA LEU A 54 1.86 7.18 -0.98
C LEU A 54 2.10 6.09 -2.04
N ILE A 55 2.58 6.47 -3.21
CA ILE A 55 2.84 5.54 -4.30
C ILE A 55 4.27 5.05 -4.28
N LEU A 56 4.40 3.72 -4.29
CA LEU A 56 5.67 3.03 -4.38
C LEU A 56 6.20 3.07 -5.82
N ASN A 57 7.52 3.15 -5.98
CA ASN A 57 8.19 3.33 -7.28
C ASN A 57 7.72 2.36 -8.36
N GLU A 58 7.49 1.09 -8.02
CA GLU A 58 7.05 0.05 -8.97
C GLU A 58 5.67 0.32 -9.59
N ARG A 59 4.88 1.22 -8.99
CA ARG A 59 3.50 1.55 -9.38
C ARG A 59 3.35 2.99 -9.86
N LEU A 60 4.44 3.74 -9.88
CA LEU A 60 4.41 5.14 -10.28
C LEU A 60 3.90 5.30 -11.71
N PHE A 61 4.28 4.38 -12.60
CA PHE A 61 3.80 4.40 -13.98
C PHE A 61 2.28 4.18 -14.06
N GLU A 62 1.76 3.14 -13.42
CA GLU A 62 0.32 2.84 -13.38
C GLU A 62 -0.48 4.01 -12.80
N ALA A 63 0.03 4.57 -11.70
CA ALA A 63 -0.56 5.72 -11.03
C ALA A 63 -0.68 6.95 -11.95
N LEU A 64 0.38 7.25 -12.71
CA LEU A 64 0.38 8.37 -13.66
C LEU A 64 -0.61 8.13 -14.81
N MET A 65 -0.78 6.89 -15.25
CA MET A 65 -1.75 6.53 -16.29
C MET A 65 -3.20 6.63 -15.81
N GLU A 66 -3.46 6.29 -14.55
CA GLU A 66 -4.78 6.34 -13.90
C GLU A 66 -5.18 7.74 -13.41
N LEU A 67 -4.23 8.68 -13.27
CA LEU A 67 -4.51 10.01 -12.72
C LEU A 67 -5.54 10.77 -13.59
N PRO A 68 -6.58 11.39 -13.00
CA PRO A 68 -7.59 12.14 -13.75
C PRO A 68 -7.00 13.27 -14.59
N MET A 69 -7.52 13.48 -15.81
CA MET A 69 -7.01 14.50 -16.75
C MET A 69 -6.96 15.90 -16.16
N HIS A 70 -7.95 16.29 -15.34
CA HIS A 70 -8.02 17.61 -14.73
C HIS A 70 -6.89 17.87 -13.71
N MET A 71 -6.31 16.81 -13.14
CA MET A 71 -5.19 16.88 -12.19
C MET A 71 -3.82 16.77 -12.87
N ARG A 72 -3.77 16.48 -14.17
CA ARG A 72 -2.52 16.44 -14.94
C ARG A 72 -2.10 17.86 -15.25
N LYS A 73 -0.83 18.20 -15.00
CA LYS A 73 -0.27 19.46 -15.50
C LYS A 73 -0.25 19.45 -17.03
N ALA A 74 -0.62 20.58 -17.62
CA ALA A 74 -0.42 20.89 -19.04
C ALA A 74 1.06 21.14 -19.36
#